data_AF-A0A0J6EU12-F1
#
_entry.id   AF-A0A0J6EU12-F1
#
_cell.length_a   1.000
_cell.length_b   1.000
_cell.length_c   1.000
_cell.angle_alpha   90.00
_cell.angle_beta   90.00
_cell.angle_gamma   90.00
#
_symmetry.space_group_name_H-M   'P 1'
#
loop_
_entity.id
_entity.type
_entity.pdbx_description
1 polymer ?
#
loop_
_entity_poly.entity_id
_entity_poly.type
_entity_poly.pdbx_seq_one_letter_code
_entity_poly.pdbx_strand_id
1 'polypeptide(L)' 'MSDQVKDKTGEPIHEGDDVETRIRGGTRKGTVENIVTSQEEAREENVKNPPKVVYYDQHGHRVAHNPQTLRKGGED' A
#
# COMPACT_ATOMS: atom_id res chain seq x y z
N MET A 1 4.06 -18.97 9.90
CA MET A 1 3.41 -17.75 10.38
C MET A 1 3.29 -16.83 9.18
N SER A 2 2.10 -16.59 8.67
CA SER A 2 1.87 -15.60 7.62
C SER A 2 1.83 -14.24 8.32
N ASP A 3 2.95 -13.52 8.30
CA ASP A 3 3.00 -12.16 8.84
C ASP A 3 2.10 -11.27 7.97
N GLN A 4 0.92 -10.93 8.49
CA GLN A 4 -0.01 -10.04 7.80
C GLN A 4 0.62 -8.66 7.65
N VAL A 5 0.57 -8.12 6.43
CA VAL A 5 0.98 -6.74 6.14
C VAL A 5 -0.03 -5.80 6.78
N LYS A 6 0.46 -4.89 7.61
CA LYS A 6 -0.35 -3.93 8.37
C LYS A 6 -0.06 -2.51 7.93
N ASP A 7 -1.04 -1.64 8.09
CA ASP A 7 -0.90 -0.21 7.93
C ASP A 7 -0.18 0.43 9.15
N LYS A 8 -0.12 1.77 9.20
CA LYS A 8 0.51 2.49 10.31
C LYS A 8 -0.26 2.42 11.64
N THR A 9 -1.55 2.06 11.66
CA THR A 9 -2.35 1.90 12.88
C THR A 9 -2.34 0.46 13.39
N GLY A 10 -1.77 -0.47 12.60
CA GLY A 10 -1.71 -1.89 12.92
C GLY A 10 -2.87 -2.69 12.32
N GLU A 11 -3.68 -2.07 11.48
CA GLU A 11 -4.78 -2.72 10.77
C GLU A 11 -4.23 -3.54 9.59
N PRO A 12 -4.69 -4.80 9.40
CA PRO A 12 -4.32 -5.58 8.22
C PRO A 12 -4.78 -4.94 6.92
N ILE A 13 -3.89 -4.89 5.94
CA ILE A 13 -4.17 -4.46 4.56
C ILE A 13 -4.31 -5.71 3.68
N HIS A 14 -5.34 -5.72 2.86
CA HIS A 14 -5.60 -6.73 1.83
C HIS A 14 -5.83 -6.05 0.47
N GLU A 15 -5.71 -6.83 -0.61
CA GLU A 15 -6.15 -6.39 -1.93
C GLU A 15 -7.63 -6.01 -1.91
N GLY A 16 -7.98 -4.93 -2.61
CA GLY A 16 -9.32 -4.34 -2.60
C GLY A 16 -9.59 -3.37 -1.44
N ASP A 17 -8.71 -3.27 -0.43
CA ASP A 17 -8.85 -2.24 0.60
C ASP A 17 -8.52 -0.86 0.03
N ASP A 18 -9.20 0.18 0.48
CA ASP A 18 -8.76 1.54 0.22
C ASP A 18 -7.60 1.91 1.15
N VAL A 19 -6.64 2.68 0.64
CA VAL A 19 -5.50 3.19 1.42
C VAL A 19 -5.26 4.66 1.11
N GLU A 20 -4.75 5.39 2.10
CA GLU A 20 -4.34 6.77 1.93
C GLU A 20 -2.97 7.07 2.56
N THR A 21 -2.25 8.02 1.95
CA THR A 21 -1.06 8.62 2.54
C THR A 21 -1.08 10.13 2.38
N ARG A 22 -0.78 10.85 3.46
CA ARG A 22 -0.69 12.31 3.47
C ARG A 22 0.69 12.73 2.98
N ILE A 23 0.70 13.69 2.07
CA ILE A 23 1.91 14.34 1.55
C ILE A 23 1.83 15.85 1.78
N ARG A 24 2.93 16.58 1.60
CA ARG A 24 2.88 18.05 1.65
C ARG A 24 1.98 18.56 0.52
N GLY A 25 0.89 19.22 0.88
CA GLY A 25 -0.03 19.82 -0.08
C GLY A 25 -1.10 18.88 -0.65
N GLY A 26 -1.28 17.68 -0.09
CA GLY A 26 -2.37 16.80 -0.52
C GLY A 26 -2.34 15.40 0.08
N THR A 27 -3.09 14.50 -0.54
CA THR A 27 -3.18 13.09 -0.17
C THR A 27 -3.17 12.25 -1.44
N ARG A 28 -2.53 11.08 -1.40
CA ARG A 28 -2.72 10.04 -2.41
C ARG A 28 -3.63 8.98 -1.82
N LYS A 29 -4.74 8.71 -2.49
CA LYS A 29 -5.72 7.69 -2.10
C LYS A 29 -5.97 6.75 -3.25
N GLY A 30 -6.19 5.48 -2.95
CA GLY A 30 -6.59 4.49 -3.95
C GLY A 30 -6.80 3.11 -3.37
N THR A 31 -7.31 2.21 -4.20
CA THR A 31 -7.61 0.83 -3.82
C THR A 31 -6.39 -0.06 -4.08
N VAL A 32 -6.04 -0.91 -3.11
CA VAL A 32 -4.91 -1.83 -3.19
C VAL A 32 -5.13 -2.85 -4.30
N GLU A 33 -4.16 -2.96 -5.20
CA GLU A 33 -4.17 -3.95 -6.27
C GLU A 33 -3.28 -5.15 -5.97
N ASN A 34 -2.15 -4.94 -5.30
CA ASN A 34 -1.20 -6.00 -4.98
C ASN A 34 -0.43 -5.67 -3.69
N ILE A 35 -0.06 -6.71 -2.94
CA ILE A 35 0.80 -6.63 -1.76
C ILE A 35 2.06 -7.46 -2.02
N VAL A 36 3.14 -6.77 -2.36
CA VAL A 36 4.45 -7.38 -2.59
C VAL A 36 5.11 -7.70 -1.26
N THR A 37 5.35 -8.97 -0.99
CA THR A 37 5.96 -9.44 0.26
C THR A 37 7.32 -10.10 0.05
N SER A 38 7.59 -10.63 -1.14
CA SER A 38 8.84 -11.31 -1.46
C SER A 38 9.79 -10.45 -2.32
N GLN A 39 11.08 -10.84 -2.33
CA GLN A 39 12.08 -10.21 -3.20
C GLN A 39 11.88 -10.57 -4.68
N GLU A 40 11.25 -11.71 -4.96
CA GLU A 40 10.93 -12.17 -6.32
C GLU A 40 9.82 -11.30 -6.91
N GLU A 41 8.68 -11.20 -6.23
CA GLU A 41 7.57 -10.30 -6.59
C GLU A 41 8.05 -8.86 -6.72
N ALA A 42 8.95 -8.40 -5.82
CA ALA A 42 9.49 -7.05 -5.91
C ALA A 42 10.26 -6.79 -7.22
N ARG A 43 10.96 -7.80 -7.76
CA ARG A 43 11.64 -7.68 -9.05
C ARG A 43 10.64 -7.67 -10.20
N GLU A 44 9.62 -8.51 -10.15
CA GLU A 44 8.56 -8.57 -11.16
C GLU A 44 7.76 -7.26 -11.23
N GLU A 45 7.42 -6.69 -10.08
CA GLU A 45 6.67 -5.44 -9.95
C GLU A 45 7.55 -4.16 -10.09
N ASN A 46 8.86 -4.35 -10.30
CA ASN A 46 9.88 -3.31 -10.38
C ASN A 46 9.85 -2.34 -9.17
N VAL A 47 9.73 -2.90 -7.96
CA VAL A 47 9.78 -2.18 -6.69
C VAL A 47 10.96 -2.65 -5.84
N LYS A 48 11.32 -1.87 -4.82
CA LYS A 48 12.43 -2.18 -3.92
C LYS A 48 11.94 -2.27 -2.48
N ASN A 49 12.63 -3.09 -1.68
CA ASN A 49 12.42 -3.20 -0.23
C ASN A 49 10.98 -3.60 0.14
N PRO A 50 10.56 -4.85 -0.12
CA PRO A 50 9.31 -5.37 0.40
C PRO A 50 9.28 -5.31 1.96
N PRO A 51 8.10 -5.19 2.58
CA PRO A 51 6.78 -5.21 1.95
C PRO A 51 6.41 -3.88 1.25
N LYS A 52 5.67 -3.98 0.15
CA LYS A 52 5.12 -2.83 -0.60
C LYS A 52 3.64 -3.03 -0.93
N VAL A 53 2.84 -1.99 -0.74
CA VAL A 53 1.46 -1.93 -1.20
C VAL A 53 1.44 -1.18 -2.53
N VAL A 54 0.88 -1.82 -3.57
CA VAL A 54 0.71 -1.25 -4.91
C VAL A 54 -0.75 -0.85 -5.10
N TYR A 55 -0.97 0.37 -5.57
CA TYR A 55 -2.29 0.92 -5.87
C TYR A 55 -2.19 2.03 -6.92
N TYR A 56 -3.30 2.39 -7.56
CA TYR A 56 -3.40 3.59 -8.38
C TYR A 56 -4.02 4.72 -7.58
N ASP A 57 -3.39 5.90 -7.59
CA ASP A 57 -3.94 7.08 -6.90
C ASP A 57 -5.14 7.68 -7.65
N GLN A 58 -5.81 8.66 -7.03
CA GLN A 58 -6.98 9.33 -7.61
C GLN A 58 -6.73 10.06 -8.95
N HIS A 59 -5.48 10.17 -9.39
CA HIS A 59 -5.09 10.75 -10.68
C HIS A 59 -4.65 9.70 -11.70
N GLY A 60 -4.73 8.41 -11.36
CA GLY A 60 -4.32 7.31 -12.22
C GLY A 60 -2.81 7.05 -12.21
N HIS A 61 -2.06 7.56 -11.23
CA HIS A 61 -0.64 7.22 -11.09
C HIS A 61 -0.49 5.93 -10.29
N ARG A 62 0.31 4.98 -10.80
CA ARG A 62 0.71 3.79 -10.05
C ARG A 62 1.65 4.17 -8.91
N VAL A 63 1.35 3.72 -7.69
CA VAL A 63 2.11 4.00 -6.46
C VAL A 63 2.50 2.68 -5.81
N ALA A 64 3.75 2.57 -5.35
CA ALA A 64 4.22 1.47 -4.52
C ALA A 64 4.79 2.01 -3.20
N HIS A 65 4.05 1.85 -2.09
CA HIS A 65 4.37 2.49 -0.82
C HIS A 65 4.67 1.49 0.30
N ASN A 66 5.43 1.93 1.30
CA ASN A 66 5.62 1.14 2.54
C ASN A 66 4.27 1.07 3.31
N PRO A 67 3.76 -0.12 3.63
CA PRO A 67 2.51 -0.30 4.39
C PRO A 67 2.44 0.55 5.66
N GLN A 68 3.54 0.65 6.41
CA GLN A 68 3.65 1.36 7.70
C GLN A 68 3.58 2.89 7.59
N THR A 69 3.34 3.41 6.39
CA THR A 69 3.16 4.85 6.12
C THR A 69 1.81 5.16 5.47
N LEU A 70 0.99 4.12 5.27
CA LEU A 70 -0.39 4.22 4.80
C LEU A 70 -1.34 4.18 6.00
N ARG A 71 -2.53 4.76 5.83
CA ARG A 71 -3.72 4.46 6.65
C ARG A 71 -4.65 3.63 5.78
N LYS A 72 -5.19 2.53 6.28
CA LYS A 72 -6.33 1.87 5.63
C LYS A 72 -7.55 2.79 5.68
N GLY A 73 -8.26 2.91 4.56
CA GLY A 73 -9.48 3.67 4.41
C GLY A 73 -10.67 2.81 4.82
N GLY A 74 -11.42 3.28 5.82
CA GLY A 74 -12.60 2.63 6.37
C GLY A 74 -13.00 3.31 7.68
N GLU A 75 -14.16 3.96 7.66
CA GLU A 75 -14.89 4.60 8.78
C GLU A 75 -14.09 5.52 9.73
N ASP A 76 -14.19 6.83 9.51
CA ASP A 76 -14.37 7.81 10.60
C ASP A 76 -15.88 8.10 10.70
#